data_AF-A0A966EDQ3-F1
#
_entry.id   AF-A0A966EDQ3-F1
#
_cell.length_a   1.000
_cell.length_b   1.000
_cell.length_c   1.000
_cell.angle_alpha   90.00
_cell.angle_beta   90.00
_cell.angle_gamma   90.00
#
_symmetry.space_group_name_H-M   'P 1'
#
loop_
_entity.id
_entity.type
_entity.pdbx_description
1 polymer ?
#
loop_
_entity_poly.entity_id
_entity_poly.type
_entity_poly.pdbx_seq_one_letter_code
_entity_poly.pdbx_strand_id
1 'polypeptide(L)'
;MRLNSRLGMVLSGLAGLVLPLSFSPFNLFPVAPLSVAILFAVWTQVPARRAFLCGWLYGLACFGFGVFWIHESFQFNRIAIGWALLLTGLLVMFLALYPAIVGYAVRRLGVENRRYQLLLLMPAAWVLAEWVRGWFFTGFTWLQLGYSQVGSPLQSLLPVGGIYAASWAVAVSAGLILLGLREPGRKRWLWLAALASMWIGGWLLGTVKWTEPEGDAH
;
A
#
# COMPACT_ATOMS: atom_id res chain seq x y z
N MET A 1 12.73 15.21 15.96
CA MET A 1 11.67 15.00 16.96
C MET A 1 11.17 13.56 16.82
N ARG A 2 11.43 12.68 17.79
CA ARG A 2 10.90 11.30 17.76
C ARG A 2 9.39 11.38 17.96
N LEU A 3 8.59 10.78 17.08
CA LEU A 3 7.13 10.77 17.21
C LEU A 3 6.74 10.14 18.56
N ASN A 4 5.77 10.72 19.25
CA ASN A 4 5.16 10.08 20.40
C ASN A 4 4.61 8.72 19.97
N SER A 5 4.95 7.67 20.71
CA SER A 5 4.56 6.28 20.44
C SER A 5 3.05 6.14 20.19
N ARG A 6 2.21 6.85 20.97
CA ARG A 6 0.76 6.82 20.81
C ARG A 6 0.30 7.49 19.52
N LEU A 7 0.88 8.64 19.20
CA LEU A 7 0.58 9.37 17.97
C LEU A 7 0.92 8.55 16.72
N GLY A 8 2.07 7.86 16.72
CA GLY A 8 2.46 6.98 15.61
C GLY A 8 1.45 5.85 15.35
N MET A 9 0.92 5.24 16.42
CA MET A 9 -0.12 4.21 16.33
C MET A 9 -1.44 4.75 15.77
N VAL A 10 -1.90 5.90 16.28
CA VAL A 10 -3.11 6.57 15.80
C VAL A 10 -2.98 6.95 14.32
N LEU A 11 -1.87 7.57 13.93
CA LEU A 11 -1.62 7.93 12.53
C LEU A 11 -1.59 6.71 11.62
N SER A 12 -1.01 5.60 12.08
CA SER A 12 -0.98 4.36 11.30
C SER A 12 -2.36 3.75 11.13
N GLY A 13 -3.18 3.72 12.18
CA GLY A 13 -4.57 3.27 12.10
C GLY A 13 -5.42 4.13 11.16
N LEU A 14 -5.33 5.47 11.30
CA LEU A 14 -6.05 6.40 10.42
C LEU A 14 -5.61 6.29 8.96
N ALA A 15 -4.31 6.18 8.71
CA ALA A 15 -3.78 5.96 7.36
C ALA A 15 -4.28 4.65 6.76
N GLY A 16 -4.33 3.57 7.55
CA GLY A 16 -4.87 2.29 7.12
C GLY A 16 -6.36 2.38 6.80
N LEU A 17 -7.14 3.11 7.61
CA LEU A 17 -8.58 3.26 7.43
C LEU A 17 -8.95 4.00 6.13
N VAL A 18 -8.13 4.96 5.70
CA VAL A 18 -8.39 5.71 4.47
C VAL A 18 -7.89 5.00 3.21
N LEU A 19 -6.97 4.04 3.32
CA LEU A 19 -6.41 3.33 2.15
C LEU A 19 -7.50 2.67 1.27
N PRO A 20 -8.53 1.99 1.82
CA PRO A 20 -9.63 1.43 1.04
C PRO A 20 -10.37 2.43 0.15
N LEU A 21 -10.36 3.73 0.47
CA LEU A 21 -10.99 4.77 -0.36
C LEU A 21 -10.27 4.97 -1.71
N SER A 22 -9.06 4.45 -1.84
CA SER A 22 -8.34 4.45 -3.11
C SER A 22 -8.79 3.35 -4.07
N PHE A 23 -9.60 2.40 -3.62
CA PHE A 23 -10.15 1.31 -4.41
C PHE A 23 -11.61 1.60 -4.80
N SER A 24 -12.15 0.79 -5.72
CA SER A 24 -13.58 0.80 -6.04
C SER A 24 -14.42 0.60 -4.77
N PRO A 25 -15.55 1.31 -4.61
CA PRO A 25 -16.22 2.21 -5.58
C PRO A 25 -15.72 3.66 -5.58
N PHE A 26 -14.85 4.04 -4.64
CA PHE A 26 -14.46 5.45 -4.43
C PHE A 26 -13.39 5.93 -5.41
N ASN A 27 -12.45 5.06 -5.79
CA ASN A 27 -11.41 5.30 -6.81
C ASN A 27 -10.55 6.56 -6.56
N LEU A 28 -10.36 6.96 -5.30
CA LEU A 28 -9.52 8.11 -4.93
C LEU A 28 -8.04 7.72 -4.97
N PHE A 29 -7.51 7.45 -6.16
CA PHE A 29 -6.15 6.96 -6.38
C PHE A 29 -5.01 7.77 -5.68
N PRO A 30 -5.10 9.10 -5.44
CA PRO A 30 -4.06 9.83 -4.69
C PRO A 30 -4.00 9.46 -3.21
N VAL A 31 -5.05 8.87 -2.65
CA VAL A 31 -5.11 8.48 -1.23
C VAL A 31 -4.13 7.34 -0.94
N ALA A 32 -3.89 6.44 -1.89
CA ALA A 32 -2.96 5.32 -1.72
C ALA A 32 -1.53 5.77 -1.38
N PRO A 33 -0.84 6.58 -2.22
CA PRO A 33 0.52 7.02 -1.90
C PRO A 33 0.58 7.90 -0.64
N LEU A 34 -0.47 8.69 -0.34
CA LEU A 34 -0.54 9.49 0.88
C LEU A 34 -0.65 8.63 2.14
N SER A 35 -1.53 7.63 2.12
CA SER A 35 -1.71 6.67 3.21
C SER A 35 -0.40 5.92 3.50
N VAL A 36 0.25 5.38 2.46
CA VAL A 36 1.54 4.68 2.58
C VAL A 36 2.64 5.64 3.04
N ALA A 37 2.63 6.90 2.61
CA ALA A 37 3.58 7.91 3.06
C ALA A 37 3.48 8.15 4.57
N ILE A 38 2.27 8.21 5.14
CA ILE A 38 2.09 8.35 6.58
C ILE A 38 2.69 7.15 7.32
N LEU A 39 2.43 5.93 6.85
CA LEU A 39 2.98 4.72 7.47
C LEU A 39 4.52 4.67 7.39
N PHE A 40 5.10 4.96 6.22
CA PHE A 40 6.55 5.03 6.04
C PHE A 40 7.14 6.11 6.95
N ALA A 41 6.50 7.28 7.04
CA ALA A 41 6.94 8.35 7.93
C ALA A 41 7.02 7.88 9.39
N VAL A 42 6.00 7.15 9.87
CA VAL A 42 5.96 6.57 11.22
C VAL A 42 7.08 5.56 11.41
N TRP A 43 7.22 4.57 10.52
CA TRP A 43 8.26 3.55 10.61
C TRP A 43 9.65 4.15 10.76
N THR A 44 9.95 5.18 9.99
CA THR A 44 11.26 5.84 10.05
C THR A 44 11.57 6.58 11.37
N GLN A 45 10.61 6.70 12.28
CA GLN A 45 10.74 7.43 13.55
C GLN A 45 10.62 6.52 14.79
N VAL A 46 10.29 5.23 14.61
CA VAL A 46 10.04 4.29 15.70
C VAL A 46 11.00 3.09 15.66
N PRO A 47 11.23 2.40 16.80
CA PRO A 47 12.00 1.14 16.84
C PRO A 47 11.23 -0.01 16.17
N ALA A 48 11.94 -1.08 15.79
CA ALA A 48 11.40 -2.21 15.03
C ALA A 48 10.13 -2.84 15.64
N ARG A 49 10.11 -3.09 16.96
CA ARG A 49 8.93 -3.62 17.66
C ARG A 49 7.70 -2.72 17.53
N ARG A 50 7.89 -1.41 17.50
CA ARG A 50 6.79 -0.45 17.32
C ARG A 50 6.40 -0.29 15.86
N ALA A 51 7.36 -0.41 14.94
CA ALA A 51 7.06 -0.44 13.50
C ALA A 51 6.18 -1.66 13.16
N PHE A 52 6.44 -2.82 13.80
CA PHE A 52 5.55 -3.98 13.75
C PHE A 52 4.12 -3.61 14.18
N LEU A 53 3.96 -3.07 15.38
CA LEU A 53 2.63 -2.73 15.91
C LEU A 53 1.91 -1.67 15.07
N CYS A 54 2.64 -0.65 14.58
CA CYS A 54 2.09 0.37 13.69
C CYS A 54 1.65 -0.23 12.34
N GLY A 55 2.47 -1.13 11.76
CA GLY A 55 2.12 -1.85 10.53
C GLY A 55 0.91 -2.77 10.75
N TRP A 56 0.83 -3.42 11.90
CA TRP A 56 -0.30 -4.27 12.27
C TRP A 56 -1.59 -3.45 12.42
N LEU A 57 -1.57 -2.33 13.14
CA LEU A 57 -2.72 -1.43 13.27
C LEU A 57 -3.16 -0.83 11.93
N TYR A 58 -2.21 -0.47 11.07
CA TYR A 58 -2.48 -0.04 9.70
C TYR A 58 -3.20 -1.13 8.91
N GLY A 59 -2.68 -2.36 8.97
CA GLY A 59 -3.28 -3.52 8.32
C GLY A 59 -4.67 -3.83 8.87
N LEU A 60 -4.87 -3.82 10.18
CA LEU A 60 -6.17 -4.06 10.81
C LEU A 60 -7.21 -3.05 10.34
N ALA A 61 -6.86 -1.76 10.27
CA ALA A 61 -7.77 -0.74 9.78
C ALA A 61 -8.07 -0.89 8.28
N CYS A 62 -7.04 -1.14 7.46
CA CYS A 62 -7.18 -1.29 6.02
C CYS A 62 -8.00 -2.53 5.64
N PHE A 63 -7.60 -3.72 6.12
CA PHE A 63 -8.30 -4.97 5.83
C PHE A 63 -9.62 -5.05 6.59
N GLY A 64 -9.67 -4.57 7.83
CA GLY A 64 -10.90 -4.53 8.62
C GLY A 64 -12.01 -3.72 7.96
N PHE A 65 -11.68 -2.64 7.24
CA PHE A 65 -12.67 -1.89 6.47
C PHE A 65 -12.85 -2.46 5.05
N GLY A 66 -11.75 -2.75 4.34
CA GLY A 66 -11.80 -3.09 2.92
C GLY A 66 -12.15 -4.55 2.60
N VAL A 67 -12.07 -5.48 3.55
CA VAL A 67 -12.49 -6.88 3.37
C VAL A 67 -13.54 -7.35 4.37
N PHE A 68 -14.17 -6.43 5.11
CA PHE A 68 -15.22 -6.76 6.08
C PHE A 68 -16.36 -7.55 5.45
N TRP A 69 -16.72 -7.24 4.21
CA TRP A 69 -17.81 -7.86 3.45
C TRP A 69 -17.66 -9.38 3.29
N ILE A 70 -16.48 -9.97 3.52
CA ILE A 70 -16.26 -11.42 3.48
C ILE A 70 -17.18 -12.16 4.46
N HIS A 71 -17.57 -11.53 5.58
CA HIS A 71 -18.48 -12.18 6.52
C HIS A 71 -19.83 -12.57 5.88
N GLU A 72 -20.29 -11.81 4.88
CA GLU A 72 -21.51 -12.12 4.11
C GLU A 72 -21.35 -13.40 3.30
N SER A 73 -20.13 -13.73 2.86
CA SER A 73 -19.83 -14.96 2.12
C SER A 73 -20.12 -16.22 2.96
N PHE A 74 -19.92 -16.16 4.28
CA PHE A 74 -20.23 -17.28 5.18
C PHE A 74 -21.74 -17.43 5.43
N GLN A 75 -22.50 -16.33 5.35
CA GLN A 75 -23.94 -16.37 5.55
C GLN A 75 -24.67 -17.14 4.44
N PHE A 76 -24.14 -17.17 3.22
CA PHE A 76 -24.66 -18.03 2.14
C PHE A 76 -24.64 -19.52 2.52
N ASN A 77 -23.68 -19.94 3.35
CA ASN A 77 -23.57 -21.29 3.86
C ASN A 77 -24.33 -21.51 5.18
N ARG A 78 -25.20 -20.56 5.57
CA ARG A 78 -26.00 -20.58 6.81
C ARG A 78 -25.16 -20.71 8.09
N ILE A 79 -23.91 -20.26 8.04
CA ILE A 79 -23.04 -20.19 9.22
C ILE A 79 -23.55 -19.07 10.12
N ALA A 80 -23.63 -19.32 11.43
CA ALA A 80 -24.08 -18.32 12.39
C ALA A 80 -23.19 -17.06 12.37
N ILE A 81 -23.80 -15.88 12.49
CA ILE A 81 -23.11 -14.59 12.37
C ILE A 81 -21.88 -14.46 13.27
N GLY A 82 -21.94 -14.98 14.50
CA GLY A 82 -20.81 -14.95 15.43
C GLY A 82 -19.57 -15.66 14.87
N TRP A 83 -19.75 -16.81 14.22
CA TRP A 83 -18.66 -17.55 13.58
C TRP A 83 -18.15 -16.84 12.32
N ALA A 84 -19.05 -16.29 11.50
CA ALA A 84 -18.68 -15.53 10.31
C ALA A 84 -17.80 -14.31 10.65
N LEU A 85 -18.18 -13.54 11.68
CA LEU A 85 -17.42 -12.39 12.17
C LEU A 85 -16.08 -12.82 12.79
N LEU A 86 -16.06 -13.92 13.56
CA LEU A 86 -14.83 -14.44 14.14
C LEU A 86 -13.83 -14.84 13.04
N LEU A 87 -14.26 -15.62 12.05
CA LEU A 87 -13.40 -16.07 10.95
C LEU A 87 -12.90 -14.90 10.10
N THR A 88 -13.77 -13.94 9.81
CA THR A 88 -13.38 -12.71 9.09
C THR A 88 -12.38 -11.88 9.92
N GLY A 89 -12.59 -11.76 11.23
CA GLY A 89 -11.66 -11.09 12.14
C GLY A 89 -10.30 -11.78 12.19
N LEU A 90 -10.26 -13.11 12.26
CA LEU A 90 -9.02 -13.89 12.19
C LEU A 90 -8.28 -13.67 10.86
N LEU A 91 -8.99 -13.66 9.74
CA LEU A 91 -8.42 -13.34 8.43
C LEU A 91 -7.83 -11.93 8.41
N VAL A 92 -8.57 -10.91 8.89
CA VAL A 92 -8.08 -9.53 8.97
C VAL A 92 -6.82 -9.43 9.84
N MET A 93 -6.79 -10.08 11.00
CA MET A 93 -5.62 -10.11 11.87
C MET A 93 -4.41 -10.78 11.20
N PHE A 94 -4.65 -11.86 10.44
CA PHE A 94 -3.62 -12.54 9.67
C PHE A 94 -3.07 -11.65 8.54
N LEU A 95 -3.95 -11.01 7.75
CA LEU A 95 -3.55 -10.12 6.67
C LEU A 95 -2.79 -8.88 7.19
N ALA A 96 -3.16 -8.39 8.37
CA ALA A 96 -2.45 -7.30 9.03
C ALA A 96 -1.00 -7.66 9.42
N LEU A 97 -0.63 -8.94 9.47
CA LEU A 97 0.75 -9.34 9.73
C LEU A 97 1.70 -8.97 8.59
N TYR A 98 1.23 -8.91 7.33
CA TYR A 98 2.08 -8.54 6.20
C TYR A 98 2.71 -7.14 6.35
N PRO A 99 1.93 -6.04 6.52
CA PRO A 99 2.53 -4.73 6.78
C PRO A 99 3.28 -4.67 8.12
N ALA A 100 2.88 -5.45 9.14
CA ALA A 100 3.60 -5.53 10.41
C ALA A 100 5.02 -6.10 10.24
N ILE A 101 5.15 -7.21 9.52
CA ILE A 101 6.43 -7.88 9.23
C ILE A 101 7.30 -6.97 8.38
N VAL A 102 6.75 -6.31 7.35
CA VAL A 102 7.48 -5.33 6.54
C VAL A 102 8.06 -4.23 7.43
N GLY A 103 7.22 -3.59 8.24
CA GLY A 103 7.64 -2.52 9.15
C GLY A 103 8.72 -2.95 10.13
N TYR A 104 8.60 -4.16 10.69
CA TYR A 104 9.62 -4.75 11.55
C TYR A 104 10.94 -4.97 10.81
N ALA A 105 10.89 -5.64 9.66
CA ALA A 105 12.06 -6.01 8.88
C ALA A 105 12.86 -4.79 8.41
N VAL A 106 12.21 -3.81 7.79
CA VAL A 106 12.87 -2.59 7.30
C VAL A 106 13.50 -1.76 8.42
N ARG A 107 13.00 -1.87 9.65
CA ARG A 107 13.62 -1.24 10.82
C ARG A 107 14.71 -2.09 11.46
N ARG A 108 14.61 -3.42 11.39
CA ARG A 108 15.62 -4.32 11.92
C ARG A 108 16.90 -4.32 11.10
N LEU A 109 16.79 -4.11 9.78
CA LEU A 109 17.92 -3.98 8.84
C LEU A 109 18.81 -2.77 9.12
N GLY A 110 18.33 -1.76 9.87
CA GLY A 110 19.19 -0.70 10.39
C GLY A 110 19.77 0.27 9.34
N VAL A 111 19.27 0.27 8.10
CA VAL A 111 19.77 1.17 7.04
C VAL A 111 19.65 2.63 7.48
N GLU A 112 20.79 3.31 7.60
CA GLU A 112 20.85 4.69 8.08
C GLU A 112 20.45 5.71 7.01
N ASN A 113 20.78 5.42 5.75
CA ASN A 113 20.48 6.34 4.66
C ASN A 113 18.98 6.36 4.34
N ARG A 114 18.34 7.45 4.75
CA ARG A 114 16.89 7.67 4.63
C ARG A 114 16.38 7.58 3.19
N ARG A 115 17.16 8.02 2.20
CA ARG A 115 16.74 8.02 0.78
C ARG A 115 16.64 6.61 0.26
N TYR A 116 17.66 5.78 0.50
CA TYR A 116 17.62 4.35 0.16
C TYR A 116 16.50 3.64 0.91
N GLN A 117 16.28 4.00 2.18
CA GLN A 117 15.19 3.42 2.97
C GLN A 117 13.82 3.69 2.34
N LEU A 118 13.55 4.94 1.93
CA LEU A 118 12.25 5.37 1.43
C LEU A 118 11.98 5.03 -0.04
N LEU A 119 13.02 5.03 -0.89
CA LEU A 119 12.86 4.86 -2.33
C LEU A 119 13.13 3.43 -2.82
N LEU A 120 13.85 2.62 -2.04
CA LEU A 120 14.21 1.26 -2.44
C LEU A 120 13.75 0.24 -1.41
N LEU A 121 14.24 0.34 -0.17
CA LEU A 121 14.03 -0.71 0.83
C LEU A 121 12.54 -0.90 1.18
N MET A 122 11.84 0.20 1.52
CA MET A 122 10.43 0.13 1.89
C MET A 122 9.51 -0.27 0.72
N PRO A 123 9.62 0.33 -0.49
CA PRO A 123 8.87 -0.12 -1.66
C PRO A 123 9.13 -1.58 -2.02
N ALA A 124 10.39 -2.02 -2.05
CA ALA A 124 10.72 -3.40 -2.40
C ALA A 124 10.19 -4.39 -1.34
N ALA A 125 10.33 -4.08 -0.05
CA ALA A 125 9.80 -4.92 1.01
C ALA A 125 8.27 -4.99 0.99
N TRP A 126 7.59 -3.88 0.65
CA TRP A 126 6.14 -3.87 0.49
C TRP A 126 5.68 -4.80 -0.64
N VAL A 127 6.26 -4.65 -1.83
CA VAL A 127 5.92 -5.48 -3.00
C VAL A 127 6.25 -6.94 -2.76
N LEU A 128 7.38 -7.24 -2.12
CA LEU A 128 7.71 -8.61 -1.72
C LEU A 128 6.65 -9.20 -0.80
N ALA A 129 6.15 -8.45 0.17
CA ALA A 129 5.09 -8.90 1.05
C ALA A 129 3.76 -9.11 0.30
N GLU A 130 3.40 -8.24 -0.65
CA GLU A 130 2.24 -8.45 -1.52
C GLU A 130 2.39 -9.66 -2.42
N TRP A 131 3.59 -9.91 -2.92
CA TRP A 131 3.90 -11.09 -3.73
C TRP A 131 3.75 -12.37 -2.93
N VAL A 132 4.36 -12.46 -1.75
CA VAL A 132 4.18 -13.61 -0.83
C VAL A 132 2.71 -13.80 -0.48
N ARG A 133 2.00 -12.72 -0.14
CA ARG A 133 0.56 -12.75 0.15
C ARG A 133 -0.28 -13.26 -1.02
N GLY A 134 0.19 -13.08 -2.25
CA GLY A 134 -0.52 -13.49 -3.46
C GLY A 134 -0.57 -15.00 -3.71
N TRP A 135 0.28 -15.79 -3.06
CA TRP A 135 0.33 -17.25 -3.27
C TRP A 135 0.43 -18.09 -1.99
N PHE A 136 0.90 -17.50 -0.88
CA PHE A 136 1.02 -18.20 0.39
C PHE A 136 -0.37 -18.63 0.93
N PHE A 137 -0.50 -19.89 1.38
CA PHE A 137 -1.77 -20.51 1.76
C PHE A 137 -2.89 -20.23 0.75
N THR A 138 -2.66 -20.60 -0.52
CA THR A 138 -3.55 -20.37 -1.69
C THR A 138 -3.68 -18.91 -2.15
N GLY A 139 -3.13 -17.96 -1.40
CA GLY A 139 -3.06 -16.56 -1.78
C GLY A 139 -4.31 -15.76 -1.46
N PHE A 140 -4.12 -14.48 -1.13
CA PHE A 140 -5.21 -13.52 -0.93
C PHE A 140 -4.80 -12.16 -1.46
N THR A 141 -5.22 -11.82 -2.68
CA THR A 141 -4.70 -10.67 -3.45
C THR A 141 -5.51 -9.37 -3.26
N TRP A 142 -6.56 -9.38 -2.43
CA TRP A 142 -7.37 -8.19 -2.19
C TRP A 142 -6.55 -7.02 -1.62
N LEU A 143 -6.92 -5.79 -2.01
CA LEU A 143 -6.27 -4.55 -1.57
C LEU A 143 -4.75 -4.50 -1.82
N GLN A 144 -4.24 -5.12 -2.90
CA GLN A 144 -2.88 -4.81 -3.36
C GLN A 144 -2.81 -3.36 -3.85
N LEU A 145 -1.75 -2.64 -3.49
CA LEU A 145 -1.60 -1.21 -3.81
C LEU A 145 -1.78 -0.92 -5.30
N GLY A 146 -1.31 -1.78 -6.19
CA GLY A 146 -1.45 -1.60 -7.63
C GLY A 146 -2.91 -1.47 -8.09
N TYR A 147 -3.87 -2.14 -7.44
CA TYR A 147 -5.29 -2.05 -7.84
C TYR A 147 -5.90 -0.70 -7.54
N SER A 148 -5.33 0.07 -6.59
CA SER A 148 -5.74 1.45 -6.34
C SER A 148 -5.45 2.39 -7.52
N GLN A 149 -4.66 1.94 -8.50
CA GLN A 149 -4.26 2.71 -9.67
C GLN A 149 -5.06 2.37 -10.92
N VAL A 150 -6.04 1.45 -10.84
CA VAL A 150 -6.97 1.23 -11.96
C VAL A 150 -7.76 2.52 -12.20
N GLY A 151 -7.73 3.04 -13.43
CA GLY A 151 -8.30 4.35 -13.77
C GLY A 151 -7.39 5.54 -13.47
N SER A 152 -6.17 5.33 -12.97
CA SER A 152 -5.20 6.40 -12.70
C SER A 152 -4.10 6.48 -13.77
N PRO A 153 -3.31 7.57 -13.81
CA PRO A 153 -2.12 7.65 -14.65
C PRO A 153 -1.15 6.46 -14.50
N LEU A 154 -1.03 5.89 -13.31
CA LEU A 154 -0.11 4.77 -13.05
C LEU A 154 -0.66 3.42 -13.51
N GLN A 155 -1.92 3.36 -14.00
CA GLN A 155 -2.48 2.11 -14.56
C GLN A 155 -1.67 1.58 -15.74
N SER A 156 -0.97 2.46 -16.46
CA SER A 156 -0.15 2.09 -17.62
C SER A 156 1.03 1.19 -17.27
N LEU A 157 1.35 1.05 -15.98
CA LEU A 157 2.35 0.10 -15.50
C LEU A 157 1.83 -1.34 -15.40
N LEU A 158 0.50 -1.52 -15.37
CA LEU A 158 -0.15 -2.84 -15.34
C LEU A 158 0.24 -3.73 -16.53
N PRO A 159 0.18 -3.27 -17.80
CA PRO A 159 0.62 -4.09 -18.93
C PRO A 159 2.14 -4.33 -18.98
N VAL A 160 2.95 -3.45 -18.38
CA VAL A 160 4.42 -3.51 -18.47
C VAL A 160 5.02 -4.48 -17.44
N GLY A 161 4.62 -4.34 -16.18
CA GLY A 161 5.20 -5.10 -15.07
C GLY A 161 4.15 -5.68 -14.12
N GLY A 162 2.90 -5.76 -14.58
CA GLY A 162 1.79 -6.27 -13.80
C GLY A 162 1.42 -5.37 -12.62
N ILE A 163 0.62 -5.94 -11.73
CA ILE A 163 0.12 -5.26 -10.54
C ILE A 163 1.24 -4.81 -9.60
N TYR A 164 2.34 -5.57 -9.53
CA TYR A 164 3.46 -5.29 -8.64
C TYR A 164 4.28 -4.07 -9.07
N ALA A 165 4.38 -3.79 -10.37
CA ALA A 165 5.00 -2.56 -10.85
C ALA A 165 4.18 -1.32 -10.46
N ALA A 166 2.85 -1.41 -10.54
CA ALA A 166 1.97 -0.35 -10.05
C ALA A 166 2.07 -0.18 -8.52
N SER A 167 2.07 -1.28 -7.75
CA SER A 167 2.30 -1.25 -6.30
C SER A 167 3.63 -0.59 -5.93
N TRP A 168 4.70 -0.94 -6.65
CA TRP A 168 6.02 -0.36 -6.46
C TRP A 168 6.01 1.14 -6.71
N ALA A 169 5.42 1.60 -7.81
CA ALA A 169 5.33 3.02 -8.14
C ALA A 169 4.52 3.83 -7.12
N VAL A 170 3.46 3.26 -6.55
CA VAL A 170 2.71 3.87 -5.44
C VAL A 170 3.58 3.99 -4.19
N ALA A 171 4.31 2.94 -3.83
CA ALA A 171 5.19 2.97 -2.66
C ALA A 171 6.40 3.91 -2.85
N VAL A 172 6.95 4.02 -4.07
CA VAL A 172 7.97 5.01 -4.41
C VAL A 172 7.41 6.43 -4.36
N SER A 173 6.18 6.64 -4.84
CA SER A 173 5.48 7.94 -4.71
C SER A 173 5.41 8.37 -3.25
N ALA A 174 5.06 7.44 -2.35
CA ALA A 174 5.03 7.70 -0.92
C ALA A 174 6.41 8.16 -0.38
N GLY A 175 7.50 7.50 -0.81
CA GLY A 175 8.86 7.90 -0.47
C GLY A 175 9.24 9.28 -0.99
N LEU A 176 8.91 9.60 -2.25
CA LEU A 176 9.16 10.89 -2.89
C LEU A 176 8.40 12.03 -2.21
N ILE A 177 7.13 11.81 -1.85
CA ILE A 177 6.32 12.77 -1.08
C ILE A 177 7.03 13.10 0.24
N LEU A 178 7.49 12.09 0.98
CA LEU A 178 8.17 12.31 2.25
C LEU A 178 9.51 13.04 2.12
N LEU A 179 10.29 12.74 1.08
CA LEU A 179 11.54 13.44 0.82
C LEU A 179 11.28 14.91 0.42
N GLY A 180 10.26 15.17 -0.39
CA GLY A 180 9.84 16.52 -0.75
C GLY A 180 9.34 17.35 0.43
N LEU A 181 8.69 16.72 1.42
CA LEU A 181 8.23 17.39 2.64
C LEU A 181 9.34 17.63 3.67
N ARG A 182 10.40 16.81 3.68
CA ARG A 182 11.44 16.83 4.73
C ARG A 182 12.75 17.50 4.32
N GLU A 183 13.16 17.41 3.05
CA GLU A 183 14.41 18.03 2.58
C GLU A 183 14.15 19.48 2.14
N PRO A 184 14.80 20.49 2.72
CA PRO A 184 14.58 21.89 2.36
C PRO A 184 15.32 22.31 1.07
N GLY A 185 14.96 23.49 0.54
CA GLY A 185 15.66 24.15 -0.56
C GLY A 185 15.47 23.47 -1.93
N ARG A 186 16.51 23.48 -2.77
CA ARG A 186 16.47 22.93 -4.15
C ARG A 186 16.12 21.44 -4.19
N LYS A 187 16.50 20.68 -3.16
CA LYS A 187 16.23 19.23 -3.09
C LYS A 187 14.73 18.93 -2.98
N ARG A 188 13.96 19.75 -2.28
CA ARG A 188 12.48 19.65 -2.25
C ARG A 188 11.91 19.59 -3.66
N TRP A 189 12.29 20.54 -4.49
CA TRP A 189 11.80 20.66 -5.86
C TRP A 189 12.27 19.52 -6.74
N LEU A 190 13.48 18.98 -6.52
CA LEU A 190 13.95 17.78 -7.23
C LEU A 190 13.05 16.56 -6.92
N TRP A 191 12.69 16.32 -5.66
CA TRP A 191 11.83 15.19 -5.30
C TRP A 191 10.40 15.36 -5.79
N LEU A 192 9.85 16.59 -5.74
CA LEU A 192 8.54 16.88 -6.29
C LEU A 192 8.53 16.78 -7.82
N ALA A 193 9.60 17.19 -8.49
CA ALA A 193 9.76 17.03 -9.93
C ALA A 193 9.88 15.55 -10.31
N ALA A 194 10.61 14.73 -9.53
CA ALA A 194 10.69 13.29 -9.73
C ALA A 194 9.34 12.58 -9.52
N LEU A 195 8.56 13.05 -8.53
CA LEU A 195 7.18 12.58 -8.35
C LEU A 195 6.34 12.94 -9.57
N ALA A 196 6.33 14.21 -9.97
CA ALA A 196 5.56 14.67 -11.12
C ALA A 196 5.97 13.93 -12.41
N SER A 197 7.26 13.73 -12.65
CA SER A 197 7.74 13.02 -13.85
C SER A 197 7.30 11.57 -13.87
N MET A 198 7.22 10.88 -12.72
CA MET A 198 6.73 9.51 -12.65
C MET A 198 5.24 9.42 -12.99
N TRP A 199 4.43 10.34 -12.48
CA TRP A 199 2.98 10.36 -12.76
C TRP A 199 2.66 10.81 -14.19
N ILE A 200 3.38 11.81 -14.71
CA ILE A 200 3.29 12.23 -16.11
C ILE A 200 3.78 11.11 -17.03
N GLY A 201 4.89 10.45 -16.69
CA GLY A 201 5.40 9.29 -17.42
C GLY A 201 4.40 8.14 -17.46
N GLY A 202 3.74 7.84 -16.34
CA GLY A 202 2.62 6.91 -16.30
C GLY A 202 1.49 7.32 -17.24
N TRP A 203 1.05 8.57 -17.18
CA TRP A 203 0.00 9.08 -18.08
C TRP A 203 0.40 8.95 -19.56
N LEU A 204 1.63 9.32 -19.92
CA LEU A 204 2.16 9.22 -21.29
C LEU A 204 2.23 7.76 -21.76
N LEU A 205 2.70 6.83 -20.92
CA LEU A 205 2.68 5.40 -21.24
C LEU A 205 1.25 4.86 -21.47
N GLY A 206 0.24 5.49 -20.86
CA GLY A 206 -1.17 5.17 -21.08
C GLY A 206 -1.68 5.56 -22.47
N THR A 207 -0.98 6.43 -23.20
CA THR A 207 -1.30 6.77 -24.60
C THR A 207 -0.85 5.71 -25.60
N VAL A 208 0.05 4.82 -25.19
CA VAL A 208 0.48 3.69 -26.00
C VAL A 208 -0.64 2.65 -25.98
N LYS A 209 -1.12 2.24 -27.15
CA LYS A 209 -2.07 1.12 -27.27
C LYS A 209 -1.32 -0.18 -27.02
N TRP A 210 -1.57 -0.80 -25.87
CA TRP A 210 -0.95 -2.06 -25.47
C TRP A 210 -1.68 -3.30 -26.00
N THR A 211 -2.94 -3.13 -26.42
CA THR A 211 -3.77 -4.21 -26.97
C THR A 211 -4.47 -3.73 -28.23
N GLU A 212 -4.50 -4.59 -29.25
CA GLU A 212 -5.40 -4.46 -30.39
C GLU A 212 -6.63 -5.33 -30.10
N PRO A 213 -7.86 -4.86 -30.37
CA PRO A 213 -9.04 -5.69 -30.25
C PRO A 213 -8.96 -6.82 -31.28
N GLU A 214 -8.86 -8.06 -30.80
CA GLU A 214 -8.84 -9.24 -31.65
C GLU A 214 -10.27 -9.77 -31.79
N GLY A 215 -10.90 -9.47 -32.93
CA GLY A 215 -12.20 -10.03 -33.35
C GLY A 215 -13.21 -9.00 -33.87
N ASP A 216 -13.55 -9.11 -35.16
CA ASP A 216 -14.84 -8.63 -35.67
C ASP A 216 -15.94 -9.40 -34.94
N ALA A 217 -16.87 -8.67 -34.31
CA ALA A 217 -18.08 -9.26 -33.77
C ALA A 217 -18.92 -9.80 -34.94
N HIS A 218 -18.73 -11.08 -35.25
CA HIS A 218 -19.62 -11.87 -36.10
C HIS A 218 -20.80 -12.40 -35.29
#